data_AF-A0AAD5NZ57-F1
#
_entry.id   AF-A0AAD5NZ57-F1
#
_cell.length_a   1.000
_cell.length_b   1.000
_cell.length_c   1.000
_cell.angle_alpha   90.00
_cell.angle_beta   90.00
_cell.angle_gamma   90.00
#
_symmetry.space_group_name_H-M   'P 1'
#
loop_
_entity.id
_entity.type
_entity.pdbx_description
1 polymer ?
#
loop_
_entity_poly.entity_id
_entity_poly.type
_entity_poly.pdbx_seq_one_letter_code
_entity_poly.pdbx_strand_id
1 'polypeptide(L)' 'MDVLVMENLLFKRNLTRLYDLKGSSRSRYNLDTSGSNKVLLDQNFIEAMPTSPIFVGSMAKRLLERAVWNDTTFLVVSWN' A
#
# COMPACT_ATOMS: atom_id res chain seq x y z
N MET A 1 -25.86 1.31 16.31
CA MET A 1 -24.99 0.78 15.24
C MET A 1 -24.26 1.98 14.69
N ASP A 2 -22.94 1.98 14.80
CA ASP A 2 -22.12 3.12 14.41
C ASP A 2 -21.48 2.80 13.06
N VAL A 3 -21.51 3.75 12.13
CA VAL A 3 -20.99 3.60 10.77
C VAL A 3 -20.15 4.82 10.40
N LEU A 4 -19.08 4.59 9.64
CA LEU A 4 -18.28 5.63 9.00
C LEU A 4 -18.40 5.46 7.48
N VAL A 5 -18.78 6.53 6.80
CA VAL A 5 -18.82 6.59 5.33
C VAL A 5 -17.58 7.33 4.85
N MET A 6 -16.85 6.72 3.91
CA MET A 6 -15.60 7.24 3.38
C MET A 6 -15.42 6.79 1.92
N GLU A 7 -14.47 7.41 1.22
CA GLU A 7 -14.24 7.17 -0.19
C GLU A 7 -13.77 5.74 -0.50
N ASN A 8 -14.12 5.25 -1.70
CA ASN A 8 -13.62 3.99 -2.22
C ASN A 8 -12.47 4.25 -3.21
N LEU A 9 -11.23 4.02 -2.75
CA LEU A 9 -10.00 4.26 -3.51
C LEU A 9 -9.90 3.46 -4.82
N LEU A 10 -10.62 2.32 -4.94
CA LEU A 10 -10.45 1.35 -6.02
C LEU A 10 -11.67 1.26 -6.95
N PHE A 11 -12.67 2.14 -6.78
CA PHE A 11 -13.92 2.07 -7.53
C PHE A 11 -13.71 2.11 -9.05
N LYS A 12 -14.30 1.14 -9.76
CA LYS A 12 -14.22 0.97 -11.23
C LYS A 12 -12.79 0.91 -11.79
N ARG A 13 -11.80 0.50 -10.98
CA ARG A 13 -10.43 0.23 -11.45
C ARG A 13 -10.26 -1.26 -11.72
N ASN A 14 -9.61 -1.60 -12.82
CA ASN A 14 -9.15 -2.97 -13.09
C ASN A 14 -7.71 -3.09 -12.59
N LEU A 15 -7.50 -3.82 -11.50
CA LEU A 15 -6.22 -3.93 -10.81
C LEU A 15 -5.56 -5.25 -11.16
N THR A 16 -4.32 -5.20 -11.65
CA THR A 16 -3.54 -6.41 -11.91
C THR A 16 -2.86 -6.96 -10.64
N ARG A 17 -2.55 -6.07 -9.69
CA ARG A 17 -1.97 -6.39 -8.38
C ARG A 17 -2.47 -5.39 -7.33
N LEU A 18 -2.81 -5.87 -6.14
CA LEU A 18 -3.20 -5.05 -5.00
C LEU A 18 -2.30 -5.40 -3.81
N TYR A 19 -1.73 -4.38 -3.16
CA TYR A 19 -0.87 -4.55 -2.00
C TYR A 19 -1.45 -3.81 -0.79
N ASP A 20 -1.41 -4.45 0.39
CA ASP A 20 -1.48 -3.81 1.70
C ASP A 20 -0.05 -3.74 2.24
N LEU A 21 0.48 -2.53 2.42
CA LEU A 21 1.87 -2.29 2.82
C LEU A 21 1.90 -1.56 4.16
N LYS A 22 2.71 -2.06 5.09
CA LYS A 22 2.86 -1.51 6.45
C LYS A 22 4.31 -1.21 6.83
N GLY A 23 5.28 -1.61 6.00
CA GLY A 23 6.71 -1.42 6.25
C GLY A 23 7.31 -2.38 7.29
N SER A 24 6.52 -3.29 7.85
CA SER A 24 6.99 -4.33 8.78
C SER A 24 7.21 -5.67 8.08
N SER A 25 8.05 -6.53 8.65
CA SER A 25 8.39 -7.83 8.03
C SER A 25 7.63 -9.02 8.63
N ARG A 26 7.27 -8.95 9.91
CA ARG A 26 6.64 -10.08 10.61
C ARG A 26 5.20 -10.26 10.19
N SER A 27 4.83 -11.47 9.78
CA SER A 27 3.46 -11.83 9.35
C SER A 27 2.95 -10.99 8.18
N ARG A 28 3.86 -10.58 7.28
CA ARG A 28 3.55 -9.77 6.09
C ARG A 28 3.82 -10.51 4.78
N TYR A 29 3.52 -11.81 4.76
CA TYR A 29 3.57 -12.64 3.54
C TYR A 29 2.23 -13.34 3.33
N ASN A 30 1.70 -13.26 2.11
CA ASN A 30 0.52 -14.02 1.70
C ASN A 30 0.96 -15.18 0.80
N LEU A 31 0.77 -16.41 1.29
CA LEU A 31 1.10 -17.66 0.58
C LEU A 31 0.06 -18.01 -0.50
N ASP A 32 -1.18 -17.58 -0.32
CA ASP A 32 -2.27 -17.94 -1.21
C ASP A 32 -2.40 -16.90 -2.33
N THR A 33 -1.59 -17.12 -3.38
CA THR A 33 -1.60 -16.34 -4.62
C THR A 33 -2.58 -16.90 -5.66
N SER A 34 -3.35 -17.94 -5.33
CA SER A 34 -4.30 -18.56 -6.24
C SER A 34 -5.67 -17.85 -6.19
N GLY A 35 -5.94 -16.97 -7.15
CA GLY A 35 -7.26 -16.31 -7.30
C GLY A 35 -7.19 -14.90 -7.88
N SER A 36 -8.33 -14.39 -8.37
CA SER A 36 -8.38 -13.13 -9.13
C SER A 36 -8.37 -11.84 -8.30
N ASN A 37 -8.40 -11.91 -6.97
CA ASN A 37 -8.65 -10.73 -6.13
C ASN A 37 -7.93 -10.77 -4.76
N LYS A 38 -6.69 -11.28 -4.73
CA LYS A 38 -5.90 -11.39 -3.49
C LYS A 38 -5.15 -10.10 -3.20
N VAL A 39 -5.09 -9.75 -1.92
CA VAL A 39 -4.24 -8.66 -1.40
C VAL A 39 -2.87 -9.23 -1.05
N LEU A 40 -1.83 -8.74 -1.72
CA LEU A 40 -0.44 -9.06 -1.46
C LEU A 40 0.11 -8.18 -0.33
N LEU A 41 1.14 -8.64 0.36
CA LEU A 41 1.70 -7.95 1.52
C LEU A 41 3.16 -7.52 1.27
N ASP A 42 3.78 -6.91 2.28
CA ASP A 42 5.13 -6.34 2.20
C ASP A 42 6.20 -7.32 1.70
N GLN A 43 6.19 -8.56 2.18
CA GLN A 43 7.17 -9.56 1.77
C GLN A 43 6.93 -10.01 0.31
N ASN A 44 5.66 -10.16 -0.12
CA ASN A 44 5.35 -10.43 -1.53
C ASN A 44 5.83 -9.28 -2.43
N PHE A 45 5.70 -8.03 -1.97
CA PHE A 45 6.14 -6.85 -2.69
C PHE A 45 7.65 -6.83 -2.89
N ILE A 46 8.42 -7.09 -1.83
CA ILE A 46 9.88 -7.16 -1.87
C ILE A 46 10.35 -8.23 -2.87
N GLU A 47 9.74 -9.43 -2.85
CA GLU A 47 10.07 -10.52 -3.77
C GLU A 47 9.73 -10.20 -5.23
N ALA A 48 8.69 -9.39 -5.48
CA ALA A 48 8.28 -9.01 -6.82
C ALA A 48 9.11 -7.88 -7.44
N MET A 49 9.77 -7.02 -6.64
CA MET A 49 10.49 -5.84 -7.17
C MET A 49 11.61 -6.16 -8.17
N PRO A 50 12.44 -7.22 -8.00
CA PRO A 50 13.51 -7.54 -8.95
C PRO A 50 13.00 -7.88 -10.36
N THR A 51 11.81 -8.48 -10.47
CA THR A 51 11.25 -8.95 -11.74
C THR A 51 10.12 -8.08 -12.26
N SER A 52 9.51 -7.26 -11.39
CA SER A 52 8.37 -6.43 -11.72
C SER A 52 8.34 -5.12 -10.90
N PRO A 53 9.33 -4.23 -11.14
CA PRO A 53 9.48 -2.99 -10.41
C PRO A 53 8.35 -1.99 -10.70
N ILE A 54 8.12 -1.08 -9.76
CA ILE A 54 7.27 0.09 -9.96
C ILE A 54 8.14 1.28 -10.35
N PHE A 55 7.92 1.79 -11.56
CA PHE A 55 8.57 3.01 -12.02
C PHE A 55 7.71 4.22 -11.70
N VAL A 56 8.33 5.23 -11.08
CA VAL A 56 7.69 6.51 -10.79
C VAL A 56 8.63 7.62 -11.26
N GLY A 57 8.10 8.59 -12.00
CA GLY A 57 8.88 9.75 -12.42
C GLY A 57 9.39 10.56 -11.22
N SER A 58 10.55 11.21 -11.35
CA SER A 58 11.23 11.92 -10.25
C SER A 58 10.34 12.94 -9.54
N MET A 59 9.57 13.72 -10.31
CA MET A 59 8.61 14.69 -9.76
C MET A 59 7.49 14.01 -8.96
N ALA A 60 6.88 12.97 -9.51
CA ALA A 60 5.81 12.23 -8.84
C ALA A 60 6.31 11.52 -7.57
N LYS A 61 7.54 10.95 -7.59
CA LYS A 61 8.17 10.33 -6.42
C LYS A 61 8.34 11.36 -5.29
N ARG A 62 8.87 12.54 -5.60
CA ARG A 62 9.06 13.62 -4.62
C ARG A 62 7.74 14.09 -4.02
N LEU A 63 6.69 14.22 -4.83
CA LEU A 63 5.36 14.60 -4.35
C LEU A 63 4.76 13.52 -3.44
N LEU A 64 4.88 12.25 -3.82
CA LEU A 64 4.41 11.11 -3.03
C LEU A 64 5.15 11.04 -1.68
N GLU A 65 6.48 11.13 -1.68
CA GLU A 65 7.29 11.11 -0.45
C GLU A 65 6.91 12.25 0.50
N ARG A 66 6.69 13.46 -0.04
CA ARG A 66 6.25 14.61 0.76
C ARG A 66 4.85 14.41 1.35
N ALA A 67 3.91 13.88 0.57
CA ALA A 67 2.55 13.59 1.05
C ALA A 67 2.58 12.54 2.17
N VAL A 68 3.28 11.42 1.95
CA VAL A 68 3.45 10.36 2.96
C VAL A 68 4.13 10.89 4.23
N TRP A 69 5.16 11.73 4.10
CA TRP A 69 5.82 12.35 5.25
C TRP A 69 4.85 13.21 6.06
N ASN A 70 4.06 14.06 5.40
CA ASN A 70 3.09 14.92 6.08
C ASN A 70 2.01 14.09 6.80
N ASP A 71 1.47 13.07 6.13
CA ASP A 71 0.39 12.23 6.68
C ASP A 71 0.88 11.38 7.85
N THR A 72 2.08 10.78 7.73
CA THR A 72 2.67 10.01 8.83
C THR A 72 3.09 10.91 9.99
N THR A 73 3.56 12.13 9.72
CA THR A 73 3.81 13.13 10.78
C THR A 73 2.53 13.44 11.52
N PHE A 74 1.42 13.72 10.83
CA PHE A 74 0.11 13.98 11.44
C PHE A 74 -0.36 12.82 12.34
N LEU A 75 -0.22 11.57 11.86
CA LEU A 75 -0.64 10.39 12.62
C LEU A 75 0.25 10.10 13.83
N VAL A 76 1.55 10.42 13.78
CA VAL A 76 2.49 10.12 14.88
C VAL A 76 2.30 11.00 16.12
N VAL A 77 1.74 12.21 16.00
CA VAL A 77 1.59 13.20 17.10
C VAL A 77 0.54 12.80 18.15
N SER A 78 0.07 11.55 18.17
CA SER A 78 -1.06 11.12 19.02
C SER A 78 -0.64 10.39 20.30
N TRP A 79 0.63 10.45 20.70
CA TRP A 79 1.08 9.92 21.99
C TRP A 79 1.50 11.06 22.92
N ASN A 80 0.51 11.63 23.62
CA ASN A 80 0.68 12.29 24.93
C ASN A 80 -0.07 11.45 25.97
#